data_AF-A0A351D3F5-F1
#
_entry.id   AF-A0A351D3F5-F1
#
_cell.length_a   1.000
_cell.length_b   1.000
_cell.length_c   1.000
_cell.angle_alpha   90.00
_cell.angle_beta   90.00
_cell.angle_gamma   90.00
#
_symmetry.space_group_name_H-M   'P 1'
#
loop_
_entity.id
_entity.type
_entity.pdbx_description
1 polymer ?
#
loop_
_entity_poly.entity_id
_entity_poly.type
_entity_poly.pdbx_seq_one_letter_code
_entity_poly.pdbx_strand_id
1 'polypeptide(L)'
;AGPFLCWPGISAAVSSTADLVFAGGLDGILRAFDSEDGAILWETNTRQSFGIRNGVEAKGGSIEADGPVIVNGQVFITSGYEKWGEAPGNVVLVYSLNGE
;
A
#
# COMPACT_ATOMS: atom_id res chain seq x y z
N ALA A 1 -0.52 -17.38 -16.22
CA ALA A 1 -1.22 -16.23 -15.63
C ALA A 1 -1.18 -15.10 -16.64
N GLY A 2 -2.34 -14.52 -17.00
CA GLY A 2 -2.38 -13.30 -17.82
C GLY A 2 -1.79 -12.10 -17.06
N PRO A 3 -1.58 -10.96 -17.72
CA PRO A 3 -1.17 -9.75 -17.02
C PRO A 3 -2.28 -9.36 -16.03
N PHE A 4 -1.92 -9.16 -14.76
CA PHE A 4 -2.83 -8.59 -13.76
C PHE A 4 -3.32 -7.24 -14.26
N LEU A 5 -4.64 -7.04 -14.25
CA LEU A 5 -5.27 -5.79 -14.67
C LEU A 5 -4.83 -4.68 -13.71
N CYS A 6 -4.25 -3.62 -14.24
CA CYS A 6 -3.84 -2.47 -13.44
C CYS A 6 -5.07 -1.58 -13.20
N TRP A 7 -5.65 -1.65 -12.01
CA TRP A 7 -6.74 -0.77 -11.60
C TRP A 7 -6.21 0.26 -10.61
N PRO A 8 -6.27 1.57 -10.91
CA PRO A 8 -5.86 2.60 -9.95
C PRO A 8 -6.89 2.86 -8.85
N GLY A 9 -7.97 2.06 -8.80
CA GLY A 9 -9.04 2.22 -7.83
C GLY A 9 -8.56 1.98 -6.40
N ILE A 10 -9.10 2.78 -5.48
CA ILE A 10 -8.94 2.60 -4.04
C ILE A 10 -10.17 1.79 -3.58
N SER A 11 -9.95 0.54 -3.18
CA SER A 11 -11.01 -0.34 -2.66
C SER A 11 -10.72 -0.83 -1.23
N ALA A 12 -9.44 -0.92 -0.84
CA ALA A 12 -9.06 -0.96 0.58
C ALA A 12 -9.62 0.24 1.37
N ALA A 13 -9.87 0.03 2.67
CA ALA A 13 -10.23 1.13 3.57
C ALA A 13 -9.13 2.20 3.60
N VAL A 14 -9.53 3.48 3.69
CA VAL A 14 -8.58 4.59 3.89
C VAL A 14 -8.43 4.87 5.38
N SER A 15 -7.27 5.42 5.75
CA SER A 15 -7.01 5.92 7.11
C SER A 15 -6.48 7.34 7.06
N SER A 16 -6.80 8.14 8.07
CA SER A 16 -6.44 9.55 8.07
C SER A 16 -5.85 10.01 9.39
N THR A 17 -5.03 11.07 9.32
CA THR A 17 -4.71 11.96 10.43
C THR A 17 -5.55 13.24 10.27
N ALA A 18 -5.17 14.32 10.98
CA ALA A 18 -5.77 15.63 10.75
C ALA A 18 -5.40 16.19 9.36
N ASP A 19 -4.14 15.99 8.94
CA ASP A 19 -3.57 16.67 7.77
C ASP A 19 -3.39 15.75 6.56
N LEU A 20 -3.45 14.43 6.75
CA LEU A 20 -3.15 13.45 5.72
C LEU A 20 -4.22 12.35 5.62
N VAL A 21 -4.50 11.89 4.40
CA VAL A 21 -5.27 10.67 4.13
C VAL A 21 -4.35 9.68 3.43
N PHE A 22 -4.27 8.46 3.94
CA PHE A 22 -3.51 7.37 3.33
C PHE A 22 -4.46 6.38 2.65
N ALA A 23 -4.15 6.01 1.41
CA ALA A 23 -4.92 5.02 0.67
C ALA A 23 -4.01 4.14 -0.20
N GLY A 24 -4.25 2.83 -0.13
CA GLY A 24 -3.66 1.86 -1.05
C GLY A 24 -4.55 1.62 -2.25
N GLY A 25 -3.94 1.53 -3.43
CA GLY A 25 -4.63 1.19 -4.67
C GLY A 25 -4.50 -0.28 -5.05
N LEU A 26 -5.45 -0.75 -5.85
CA LEU A 26 -5.36 -2.04 -6.54
C LEU A 26 -4.16 -2.13 -7.50
N ASP A 27 -3.58 -1.00 -7.89
CA ASP A 27 -2.33 -0.89 -8.65
C ASP A 27 -1.07 -1.20 -7.81
N GLY A 28 -1.24 -1.34 -6.49
CA GLY A 28 -0.16 -1.53 -5.53
C GLY A 28 0.57 -0.24 -5.16
N ILE A 29 0.02 0.92 -5.50
CA ILE A 29 0.56 2.22 -5.11
C ILE A 29 -0.10 2.64 -3.80
N LEU A 30 0.71 2.89 -2.77
CA LEU A 30 0.27 3.59 -1.56
C LEU A 30 0.45 5.09 -1.77
N ARG A 31 -0.59 5.86 -1.44
CA ARG A 31 -0.63 7.31 -1.60
C ARG A 31 -0.93 7.98 -0.27
N ALA A 32 -0.37 9.18 -0.08
CA ALA A 32 -0.77 10.13 0.93
C ALA A 32 -1.33 11.38 0.25
N PHE A 33 -2.53 11.76 0.64
CA PHE A 33 -3.24 12.93 0.14
C PHE A 33 -3.31 14.01 1.20
N ASP A 34 -3.33 15.26 0.78
CA ASP A 34 -3.76 16.39 1.59
C ASP A 34 -5.24 16.19 2.00
N SER A 35 -5.55 16.42 3.28
CA SER A 35 -6.90 16.21 3.81
C SER A 35 -7.89 17.32 3.45
N GLU A 36 -7.42 18.51 3.07
CA GLU A 36 -8.27 19.65 2.72
C GLU A 36 -8.71 19.62 1.26
N ASP A 37 -7.77 19.41 0.34
CA ASP A 37 -8.02 19.51 -1.11
C ASP A 37 -7.87 18.20 -1.88
N GLY A 38 -7.36 17.14 -1.24
CA GLY A 38 -7.16 15.83 -1.86
C GLY A 38 -5.99 15.76 -2.83
N ALA A 39 -5.08 16.75 -2.83
CA ALA A 39 -3.86 16.70 -3.63
C ALA A 39 -2.98 15.53 -3.19
N ILE A 40 -2.36 14.83 -4.14
CA ILE A 40 -1.38 13.78 -3.83
C ILE A 40 -0.09 14.47 -3.35
N LEU A 41 0.27 14.25 -2.09
CA LEU A 41 1.48 14.79 -1.49
C LEU A 41 2.65 13.81 -1.58
N TRP A 42 2.35 12.51 -1.58
CA TRP A 42 3.36 11.45 -1.71
C TRP A 42 2.75 10.16 -2.26
N GLU A 43 3.56 9.40 -2.99
CA GLU A 43 3.21 8.05 -3.44
C GLU A 43 4.43 7.12 -3.44
N THR A 44 4.17 5.83 -3.29
CA THR A 44 5.19 4.79 -3.46
C THR A 44 4.62 3.54 -4.10
N ASN A 45 5.40 2.94 -5.00
CA ASN A 45 5.07 1.67 -5.61
C ASN A 45 5.45 0.53 -4.65
N THR A 46 4.46 -0.14 -4.07
CA THR A 46 4.69 -1.33 -3.22
C THR A 46 4.79 -2.61 -4.03
N ARG A 47 4.31 -2.62 -5.27
CA ARG A 47 4.30 -3.78 -6.18
C ARG A 47 5.67 -4.05 -6.79
N GLN A 48 6.59 -4.45 -5.93
CA GLN A 48 7.97 -4.78 -6.27
C GLN A 48 8.51 -5.89 -5.34
N SER A 49 9.70 -6.40 -5.65
CA SER A 49 10.43 -7.31 -4.77
C SER A 49 11.15 -6.50 -3.70
N PHE A 50 11.06 -6.96 -2.45
CA PHE A 50 11.82 -6.45 -1.30
C PHE A 50 12.96 -7.40 -0.91
N GLY A 51 13.24 -8.39 -1.77
CA GLY A 51 14.29 -9.38 -1.59
C GLY A 51 13.89 -10.56 -0.71
N ILE A 52 14.87 -11.39 -0.40
CA ILE A 52 14.72 -12.62 0.39
C ILE A 52 15.39 -12.41 1.74
N ARG A 53 14.66 -12.60 2.84
CA ARG A 53 15.18 -12.46 4.21
C ARG A 53 15.06 -13.72 5.05
N ASN A 54 14.01 -14.50 4.84
CA ASN A 54 13.69 -15.73 5.59
C ASN A 54 13.51 -16.94 4.66
N GLY A 55 14.19 -16.95 3.51
CA GLY A 55 14.04 -17.99 2.48
C GLY A 55 12.79 -17.87 1.61
N VAL A 56 11.90 -16.92 1.91
CA VAL A 56 10.76 -16.54 1.07
C VAL A 56 11.01 -15.16 0.47
N GLU A 57 10.71 -14.98 -0.82
CA GLU A 57 10.72 -13.65 -1.44
C GLU A 57 9.58 -12.82 -0.84
N ALA A 58 9.93 -11.63 -0.33
CA ALA A 58 8.96 -10.63 0.04
C ALA A 58 8.60 -9.82 -1.20
N LYS A 59 7.34 -9.85 -1.60
CA LYS A 59 6.85 -9.19 -2.80
C LYS A 59 5.56 -8.47 -2.49
N GLY A 60 5.44 -7.22 -2.92
CA GLY A 60 4.17 -6.50 -2.87
C GLY A 60 3.32 -6.73 -4.12
N GLY A 61 2.05 -6.42 -3.96
CA GLY A 61 1.01 -6.58 -4.97
C GLY A 61 -0.07 -5.52 -4.81
N SER A 62 -1.31 -5.89 -5.07
CA SER A 62 -2.46 -5.02 -4.90
C SER A 62 -2.76 -4.80 -3.42
N ILE A 63 -3.23 -3.61 -3.07
CA ILE A 63 -3.66 -3.26 -1.71
C ILE A 63 -5.18 -3.24 -1.70
N GLU A 64 -5.78 -4.16 -0.95
CA GLU A 64 -7.23 -4.41 -0.92
C GLU A 64 -7.67 -4.88 0.48
N ALA A 65 -8.98 -4.83 0.74
CA ALA A 65 -9.65 -5.22 1.98
C ALA A 65 -9.27 -4.37 3.20
N ASP A 66 -8.06 -4.54 3.71
CA ASP A 66 -7.57 -3.81 4.88
C ASP A 66 -6.83 -2.54 4.46
N GLY A 67 -7.03 -1.47 5.22
CA GLY A 67 -6.43 -0.17 4.99
C GLY A 67 -5.10 0.05 5.72
N PRO A 68 -4.47 1.22 5.52
CA PRO A 68 -3.30 1.62 6.30
C PRO A 68 -3.63 1.72 7.79
N VAL A 69 -2.71 1.32 8.66
CA VAL A 69 -2.81 1.53 10.11
C VAL A 69 -1.80 2.59 10.54
N ILE A 70 -2.27 3.63 11.23
CA ILE A 70 -1.43 4.77 11.64
C ILE A 70 -1.25 4.73 13.14
N VAL A 71 0.01 4.69 13.61
CA VAL A 71 0.33 4.72 15.04
C VAL A 71 1.73 5.27 15.26
N ASN A 72 1.91 6.13 16.27
CA ASN A 72 3.21 6.67 16.67
C ASN A 72 4.06 7.24 15.52
N GLY A 73 3.44 7.94 14.56
CA GLY A 73 4.13 8.52 13.40
C GLY A 73 4.54 7.51 12.33
N GLN A 74 4.09 6.26 12.43
CA GLN A 74 4.34 5.20 11.47
C GLN A 74 3.05 4.81 10.74
N VAL A 75 3.21 4.36 9.50
CA VAL A 75 2.13 3.81 8.66
C VAL A 75 2.45 2.37 8.31
N PHE A 76 1.57 1.46 8.72
CA PHE A 76 1.65 0.03 8.43
C PHE A 76 0.67 -0.30 7.30
N ILE A 77 1.09 -1.10 6.33
CA ILE A 77 0.23 -1.55 5.24
C ILE A 77 0.59 -2.96 4.77
N THR A 78 -0.41 -3.76 4.44
CA THR A 78 -0.26 -5.04 3.72
C THR A 78 -0.28 -4.80 2.22
N SER A 79 0.57 -5.51 1.47
CA SER A 79 0.60 -5.44 0.01
C SER A 79 0.66 -6.84 -0.59
N GLY A 80 -0.33 -7.17 -1.42
CA GLY A 80 -0.46 -8.50 -2.04
C GLY A 80 -1.78 -9.23 -1.85
N TYR A 81 -2.91 -8.54 -1.86
CA TYR A 81 -4.22 -9.19 -1.74
C TYR A 81 -4.74 -9.61 -3.11
N GLU A 82 -4.67 -10.91 -3.45
CA GLU A 82 -4.98 -11.44 -4.79
C GLU A 82 -6.35 -12.14 -4.92
N LYS A 83 -7.20 -12.03 -3.90
CA LYS A 83 -8.42 -12.85 -3.79
C LYS A 83 -9.37 -12.71 -4.99
N TRP A 84 -9.37 -11.55 -5.66
CA TRP A 84 -10.23 -11.25 -6.80
C TRP A 84 -9.47 -11.22 -8.13
N GLY A 85 -8.32 -11.90 -8.19
CA GLY A 85 -7.46 -11.91 -9.38
C GLY A 85 -6.58 -10.67 -9.50
N GLU A 86 -6.38 -9.95 -8.39
CA GLU A 86 -5.46 -8.82 -8.34
C GLU A 86 -3.99 -9.29 -8.17
N ALA A 87 -3.06 -8.34 -8.11
CA ALA A 87 -1.64 -8.67 -8.07
C ALA A 87 -1.27 -9.32 -6.71
N PRO A 88 -0.63 -10.50 -6.72
CA PRO A 88 -0.24 -11.25 -5.53
C PRO A 88 0.94 -10.63 -4.80
N GLY A 89 1.05 -10.93 -3.51
CA GLY A 89 2.15 -10.51 -2.65
C GLY A 89 1.96 -11.00 -1.22
N ASN A 90 2.96 -10.74 -0.38
CA ASN A 90 3.06 -11.34 0.94
C ASN A 90 3.81 -10.45 1.94
N VAL A 91 3.81 -9.13 1.72
CA VAL A 91 4.63 -8.21 2.50
C VAL A 91 3.77 -7.28 3.35
N VAL A 92 4.25 -7.01 4.56
CA VAL A 92 3.83 -5.90 5.40
C VAL A 92 4.92 -4.86 5.37
N LEU A 93 4.56 -3.62 5.07
CA LEU A 93 5.46 -2.49 4.96
C LEU A 93 5.20 -1.51 6.09
N VAL A 94 6.26 -0.87 6.56
CA VAL A 94 6.21 0.17 7.58
C VAL A 94 6.93 1.39 7.03
N TYR A 95 6.24 2.54 7.06
CA TYR A 95 6.79 3.81 6.64
C TYR A 95 6.85 4.77 7.82
N SER A 96 7.91 5.57 7.87
CA SER A 96 8.08 6.69 8.79
C SER A 96 8.86 7.79 8.10
N LEU A 97 8.91 8.99 8.68
CA LEU A 97 9.56 10.14 8.07
C LEU A 97 11.07 9.94 7.86
N ASN A 98 11.74 9.28 8.81
CA ASN A 98 13.20 9.08 8.76
C ASN A 98 13.63 7.62 8.56
N GLY A 99 12.68 6.69 8.37
CA GLY A 99 12.95 5.27 8.20
C GLY A 99 13.49 4.60 9.47
N GLU A 100 12.99 5.01 10.64
CA GLU A 100 13.30 4.38 11.94
C GLU A 100 12.95 2.88 11.98
#